data_AF-A0A8S8XPI1-F1
#
_entry.id   AF-A0A8S8XPI1-F1
#
_cell.length_a   1.000
_cell.length_b   1.000
_cell.length_c   1.000
_cell.angle_alpha   90.00
_cell.angle_beta   90.00
_cell.angle_gamma   90.00
#
_symmetry.space_group_name_H-M   'P 1'
#
loop_
_entity.id
_entity.type
_entity.pdbx_description
1 polymer ?
#
loop_
_entity_poly.entity_id
_entity_poly.type
_entity_poly.pdbx_seq_one_letter_code
_entity_poly.pdbx_strand_id
1 'polypeptide(L)'
;MDYPGIEVLDEQPNNNFGEVDVTGSIVFISDHSVLANHLWNQTIAEETGKQQCDSTFYVSNALGNSHACWDSALFSSDGAEVVWNGNGPYFQALFYDMMEFDNEEITTKVTRDPSEFNLVFDESRHVSSALSSPFTEAIGAVVLLTSDNVLKWLIILNLFALLAIAIMVVPEKENWRHVFDLTRFRERPTKIDSSQYQMRVREAFLSKVRQFNDLTRDEFARKTPAEIMYMVRDPRLVELISSNRSYSNEELREVIPQIRRWGK
;
A
#
# COMPACT_ATOMS: atom_id res chain seq x y z
N MET A 1 -25.30 -1.15 -20.10
CA MET A 1 -26.35 -2.16 -19.87
C MET A 1 -27.42 -1.40 -19.13
N ASP A 2 -28.56 -1.20 -19.78
CA ASP A 2 -29.56 -0.25 -19.31
C ASP A 2 -30.61 -1.01 -18.53
N TYR A 3 -30.95 -0.50 -17.35
CA TYR A 3 -32.00 -1.06 -16.50
C TYR A 3 -33.22 -0.13 -16.56
N PRO A 4 -34.11 -0.30 -17.56
CA PRO A 4 -35.30 0.54 -17.72
C PRO A 4 -36.41 0.15 -16.73
N GLY A 5 -37.31 1.10 -16.42
CA GLY A 5 -38.51 0.87 -15.62
C GLY A 5 -38.31 0.99 -14.11
N ILE A 6 -37.40 1.87 -13.69
CA ILE A 6 -37.19 2.20 -12.27
C ILE A 6 -37.75 3.60 -12.06
N GLU A 7 -38.86 3.68 -11.34
CA GLU A 7 -39.46 4.95 -10.94
C GLU A 7 -38.86 5.37 -9.60
N VAL A 8 -38.23 6.55 -9.56
CA VAL A 8 -37.71 7.15 -8.32
C VAL A 8 -38.36 8.51 -8.08
N LEU A 9 -38.49 8.87 -6.81
CA LEU A 9 -38.96 10.19 -6.41
C LEU A 9 -37.80 11.17 -6.45
N ASP A 10 -37.85 12.13 -7.37
CA ASP A 10 -36.81 13.14 -7.55
C ASP A 10 -37.41 14.54 -7.75
N GLU A 11 -36.59 15.57 -7.58
CA GLU A 11 -36.98 16.97 -7.83
C GLU A 11 -37.11 17.21 -9.34
N GLN A 12 -38.34 17.47 -9.78
CA GLN A 12 -38.63 17.83 -11.15
C GLN A 12 -38.14 19.27 -11.44
N PRO A 13 -37.88 19.63 -12.71
CA PRO A 13 -37.37 20.96 -13.10
C PRO A 13 -38.23 22.17 -12.68
N ASN A 14 -39.42 21.92 -12.14
CA ASN A 14 -40.34 22.92 -11.59
C ASN A 14 -40.26 23.07 -10.06
N ASN A 15 -39.21 22.54 -9.42
CA ASN A 15 -39.01 22.53 -7.96
C ASN A 15 -40.10 21.74 -7.20
N ASN A 16 -40.76 20.77 -7.85
CA ASN A 16 -41.70 19.85 -7.20
C ASN A 16 -41.11 18.43 -7.18
N PHE A 17 -41.37 17.69 -6.10
CA PHE A 17 -41.02 16.28 -6.02
C PHE A 17 -42.05 15.42 -6.76
N GLY A 18 -41.61 14.52 -7.63
CA GLY A 18 -42.48 13.58 -8.33
C GLY A 18 -41.74 12.34 -8.83
N GLU A 19 -42.49 11.39 -9.37
CA GLU A 19 -41.92 10.15 -9.92
C GLU A 19 -41.27 10.44 -11.29
N VAL A 20 -39.99 10.06 -11.41
CA VAL A 20 -39.18 10.19 -12.63
C VAL A 20 -38.70 8.78 -13.01
N ASP A 21 -38.85 8.42 -14.29
CA ASP A 21 -38.30 7.18 -14.83
C ASP A 21 -36.79 7.33 -14.99
N VAL A 22 -36.04 6.57 -14.22
CA VAL A 22 -34.59 6.59 -14.22
C VAL A 22 -34.06 5.30 -14.82
N THR A 23 -33.23 5.46 -15.84
CA THR A 23 -32.51 4.33 -16.41
C THR A 23 -31.16 4.25 -15.74
N GLY A 24 -30.95 3.24 -14.89
CA GLY A 24 -29.61 2.95 -14.37
C GLY A 24 -28.71 2.54 -15.53
N SER A 25 -27.66 3.32 -15.81
CA SER A 25 -26.69 3.00 -16.87
C SER A 25 -25.31 2.75 -16.27
N ILE A 26 -24.73 1.59 -16.59
CA ILE A 26 -23.33 1.28 -16.30
C ILE A 26 -22.56 1.37 -17.61
N VAL A 27 -21.59 2.28 -17.66
CA VAL A 27 -20.70 2.49 -18.80
C VAL A 27 -19.34 1.84 -18.51
N PHE A 28 -18.93 0.91 -19.36
CA PHE A 28 -17.61 0.27 -19.28
C PHE A 28 -16.66 0.92 -20.29
N ILE A 29 -15.51 1.40 -19.80
CA ILE A 29 -14.42 1.92 -20.64
C ILE A 29 -13.27 0.92 -20.57
N SER A 30 -13.06 0.15 -21.63
CA SER A 30 -12.08 -0.94 -21.63
C SER A 30 -10.73 -0.60 -22.27
N ASP A 31 -10.63 0.53 -22.99
CA ASP A 31 -9.44 0.86 -23.76
C ASP A 31 -8.81 2.19 -23.32
N HIS A 32 -7.50 2.16 -23.06
CA HIS A 32 -6.65 3.31 -22.73
C HIS A 32 -6.58 4.38 -23.82
N SER A 33 -6.89 4.03 -25.07
CA SER A 33 -6.90 4.96 -26.21
C SER A 33 -8.13 5.90 -26.20
N VAL A 34 -9.15 5.57 -25.41
CA VAL A 34 -10.46 6.24 -25.42
C VAL A 34 -10.40 7.68 -24.90
N LEU A 35 -9.47 7.97 -23.97
CA LEU A 35 -9.24 9.31 -23.41
C LEU A 35 -8.18 10.12 -24.20
N ALA A 36 -7.56 9.53 -25.21
CA ALA A 36 -6.49 10.17 -25.97
C ALA A 36 -7.07 10.98 -27.15
N ASN A 37 -7.43 12.24 -26.92
CA ASN A 37 -8.12 13.10 -27.90
C ASN A 37 -7.51 13.08 -29.32
N HIS A 38 -6.18 13.01 -29.43
CA HIS A 38 -5.47 13.00 -30.71
C HIS A 38 -5.71 11.74 -31.56
N LEU A 39 -6.23 10.65 -30.97
CA LEU A 39 -6.57 9.41 -31.68
C LEU A 39 -8.02 9.40 -32.20
N TRP A 40 -8.83 10.41 -31.82
CA TRP A 40 -10.26 10.46 -32.12
C TRP A 40 -10.56 11.58 -33.12
N ASN A 41 -10.46 11.26 -34.40
CA ASN A 41 -10.92 12.13 -35.48
C ASN A 41 -12.42 11.93 -35.75
N GLN A 42 -13.05 12.91 -36.41
CA GLN A 42 -14.49 12.90 -36.69
C GLN A 42 -14.96 11.61 -37.39
N THR A 43 -14.23 11.14 -38.41
CA THR A 43 -14.56 9.91 -39.14
C THR A 43 -14.59 8.68 -38.24
N ILE A 44 -13.63 8.56 -37.31
CA ILE A 44 -13.55 7.43 -36.37
C ILE A 44 -14.72 7.48 -35.38
N ALA A 45 -15.12 8.67 -34.93
CA ALA A 45 -16.26 8.86 -34.04
C ALA A 45 -17.60 8.52 -34.71
N GLU A 46 -17.75 8.82 -36.01
CA GLU A 46 -18.92 8.44 -36.80
C GLU A 46 -19.01 6.93 -37.02
N GLU A 47 -17.89 6.27 -37.32
CA GLU A 47 -17.83 4.81 -37.54
C GLU A 47 -18.06 3.98 -36.26
N THR A 48 -17.62 4.50 -35.11
CA THR A 48 -17.74 3.80 -33.81
C THR A 48 -19.09 3.99 -33.12
N GLY A 49 -20.02 4.72 -33.75
CA GLY A 49 -21.40 4.81 -33.30
C GLY A 49 -21.65 5.92 -32.29
N LYS A 50 -21.12 7.14 -32.53
CA LYS A 50 -21.67 8.38 -31.96
C LYS A 50 -23.20 8.34 -32.12
N GLN A 51 -23.95 8.15 -31.04
CA GLN A 51 -25.40 8.35 -31.08
C GLN A 51 -25.63 9.84 -31.27
N GLN A 52 -26.08 10.21 -32.46
CA GLN A 52 -26.35 11.60 -32.78
C GLN A 52 -27.56 12.08 -31.98
N CYS A 53 -27.52 13.36 -31.62
CA CYS A 53 -28.59 14.11 -30.96
C CYS A 53 -29.92 14.07 -31.70
N ASP A 54 -29.90 13.65 -32.97
CA ASP A 54 -31.05 13.40 -33.81
C ASP A 54 -31.79 12.09 -33.48
N SER A 55 -31.28 11.29 -32.55
CA SER A 55 -31.99 10.10 -32.07
C SER A 55 -33.22 10.50 -31.23
N THR A 56 -34.30 9.73 -31.41
CA THR A 56 -35.60 9.98 -30.76
C THR A 56 -35.55 10.03 -29.23
N PHE A 57 -34.48 9.52 -28.62
CA PHE A 57 -34.24 9.52 -27.17
C PHE A 57 -33.92 10.91 -26.61
N TYR A 58 -33.34 11.81 -27.41
CA TYR A 58 -33.05 13.20 -26.99
C TYR A 58 -34.21 14.15 -27.29
N VAL A 59 -35.05 13.82 -28.27
CA VAL A 59 -36.18 14.67 -28.71
C VAL A 59 -37.31 14.72 -27.68
N SER A 60 -37.43 13.72 -26.79
CA SER A 60 -38.51 13.66 -25.78
C SER A 60 -38.26 14.52 -24.53
N ASN A 61 -37.02 14.97 -24.29
CA ASN A 61 -36.67 15.79 -23.11
C ASN A 61 -36.66 17.30 -23.43
N ALA A 62 -37.58 17.77 -24.27
CA ALA A 62 -37.76 19.19 -24.59
C ALA A 62 -38.49 19.99 -23.48
N LEU A 63 -38.28 19.65 -22.21
CA LEU A 63 -38.72 20.46 -21.09
C LEU A 63 -37.66 21.53 -20.81
N GLY A 64 -37.76 22.68 -21.50
CA GLY A 64 -37.29 24.02 -21.13
C GLY A 64 -35.83 24.27 -20.72
N ASN A 65 -35.23 23.40 -19.91
CA ASN A 65 -33.88 23.45 -19.35
C ASN A 65 -33.20 22.06 -19.29
N SER A 66 -33.83 20.99 -19.79
CA SER A 66 -33.15 19.69 -19.90
C SER A 66 -32.09 19.78 -21.00
N HIS A 67 -30.85 19.46 -20.64
CA HIS A 67 -29.64 19.59 -21.44
C HIS A 67 -29.89 19.25 -22.92
N ALA A 68 -29.85 20.29 -23.77
CA ALA A 68 -29.71 20.10 -25.21
C ALA A 68 -28.50 19.20 -25.40
N CYS A 69 -28.67 18.13 -26.16
CA CYS A 69 -27.68 17.08 -26.39
C CYS A 69 -26.21 17.55 -26.31
N TRP A 70 -25.35 16.67 -25.81
CA TRP A 70 -23.91 16.87 -25.57
C TRP A 70 -23.15 17.58 -26.70
N ASP A 71 -23.67 17.57 -27.94
CA ASP A 71 -23.26 18.43 -29.06
C ASP A 71 -22.86 19.83 -28.61
N SER A 72 -23.72 20.56 -27.90
CA SER A 72 -23.48 21.97 -27.60
C SER A 72 -22.20 22.24 -26.78
N ALA A 73 -21.69 21.24 -26.05
CA ALA A 73 -20.48 21.32 -25.25
C ALA A 73 -19.21 20.81 -25.97
N LEU A 74 -19.32 20.11 -27.10
CA LEU A 74 -18.16 19.54 -27.80
C LEU A 74 -17.54 20.45 -28.86
N PHE A 75 -18.19 21.56 -29.16
CA PHE A 75 -17.88 22.37 -30.33
C PHE A 75 -17.48 23.79 -29.95
N SER A 76 -16.33 24.23 -30.46
CA SER A 76 -15.89 25.63 -30.29
C SER A 76 -16.78 26.54 -31.13
N SER A 77 -17.52 27.43 -30.48
CA SER A 77 -18.32 28.45 -31.16
C SER A 77 -17.42 29.61 -31.62
N ASP A 78 -16.62 29.38 -32.65
CA ASP A 78 -15.88 30.45 -33.34
C ASP A 78 -16.50 30.74 -34.71
N GLY A 79 -17.80 31.09 -34.69
CA GLY A 79 -18.51 31.71 -35.81
C GLY A 79 -18.71 30.92 -37.10
N ALA A 80 -18.10 29.75 -37.27
CA ALA A 80 -18.26 28.90 -38.46
C ALA A 80 -18.03 27.43 -38.11
N GLU A 81 -18.98 26.61 -38.53
CA GLU A 81 -19.01 25.13 -38.56
C GLU A 81 -18.52 24.37 -37.31
N VAL A 82 -19.34 23.41 -36.90
CA VAL A 82 -19.26 22.68 -35.65
C VAL A 82 -18.17 21.59 -35.78
N VAL A 83 -16.93 21.86 -35.34
CA VAL A 83 -15.76 20.97 -35.54
C VAL A 83 -15.47 20.09 -34.31
N TRP A 84 -15.44 18.77 -34.51
CA TRP A 84 -15.14 17.77 -33.47
C TRP A 84 -13.75 17.97 -32.83
N ASN A 85 -13.70 18.13 -31.51
CA ASN A 85 -12.49 18.42 -30.73
C ASN A 85 -11.97 17.23 -29.89
N GLY A 86 -12.14 16.00 -30.42
CA GLY A 86 -11.74 14.76 -29.74
C GLY A 86 -12.76 14.26 -28.71
N ASN A 87 -12.42 13.16 -28.03
CA ASN A 87 -13.36 12.41 -27.18
C ASN A 87 -13.48 12.96 -25.75
N GLY A 88 -12.53 13.78 -25.31
CA GLY A 88 -12.48 14.33 -23.96
C GLY A 88 -13.73 15.14 -23.57
N PRO A 89 -14.19 16.10 -24.40
CA PRO A 89 -15.42 16.82 -24.13
C PRO A 89 -16.65 15.90 -24.03
N TYR A 90 -16.68 14.80 -24.79
CA TYR A 90 -17.78 13.82 -24.76
C TYR A 90 -17.80 13.09 -23.41
N PHE A 91 -16.64 12.62 -22.94
CA PHE A 91 -16.54 12.01 -21.61
C PHE A 91 -16.81 12.99 -20.49
N GLN A 92 -16.44 14.27 -20.63
CA GLN A 92 -16.75 15.27 -19.63
C GLN A 92 -18.27 15.50 -19.50
N ALA A 93 -18.98 15.59 -20.62
CA ALA A 93 -20.45 15.67 -20.62
C ALA A 93 -21.08 14.39 -20.05
N LEU A 94 -20.60 13.22 -20.47
CA LEU A 94 -21.06 11.94 -19.94
C LEU A 94 -20.85 11.82 -18.43
N PHE A 95 -19.67 12.20 -17.91
CA PHE A 95 -19.42 12.18 -16.48
C PHE A 95 -20.27 13.20 -15.73
N TYR A 96 -20.54 14.36 -16.33
CA TYR A 96 -21.45 15.34 -15.77
C TYR A 96 -22.86 14.76 -15.65
N ASP A 97 -23.40 14.15 -16.71
CA ASP A 97 -24.73 13.55 -16.71
C ASP A 97 -24.84 12.32 -15.79
N MET A 98 -23.75 11.60 -15.58
CA MET A 98 -23.69 10.45 -14.65
C MET A 98 -23.46 10.85 -13.19
N MET A 99 -23.07 12.11 -12.92
CA MET A 99 -22.84 12.58 -11.57
C MET A 99 -24.07 13.30 -11.05
N GLU A 100 -24.53 12.88 -9.88
CA GLU A 100 -25.58 13.58 -9.16
C GLU A 100 -24.95 14.73 -8.36
N PHE A 101 -25.08 15.96 -8.86
CA PHE A 101 -24.43 17.13 -8.25
C PHE A 101 -25.19 17.72 -7.06
N ASP A 102 -26.51 17.47 -6.96
CA ASP A 102 -27.39 18.10 -5.97
C ASP A 102 -27.93 17.11 -4.93
N ASN A 103 -27.07 16.22 -4.42
CA ASN A 103 -27.42 15.32 -3.33
C ASN A 103 -26.64 15.66 -2.04
N GLU A 104 -26.81 16.90 -1.56
CA GLU A 104 -26.16 17.40 -0.33
C GLU A 104 -26.48 16.53 0.90
N GLU A 105 -27.60 15.80 0.87
CA GLU A 105 -28.05 14.93 1.95
C GLU A 105 -27.71 13.44 1.75
N ILE A 106 -27.01 13.04 0.68
CA ILE A 106 -26.72 11.62 0.39
C ILE A 106 -26.02 10.95 1.57
N THR A 107 -25.04 11.64 2.14
CA THR A 107 -24.27 11.14 3.28
C THR A 107 -25.17 10.94 4.50
N THR A 108 -26.13 11.85 4.71
CA THR A 108 -27.08 11.82 5.81
C THR A 108 -28.14 10.73 5.63
N LYS A 109 -28.65 10.53 4.41
CA LYS A 109 -29.63 9.48 4.09
C LYS A 109 -29.01 8.08 4.18
N VAL A 110 -27.80 7.89 3.64
CA VAL A 110 -27.05 6.62 3.74
C VAL A 110 -26.72 6.25 5.19
N THR A 111 -26.43 7.24 6.05
CA THR A 111 -26.21 6.97 7.49
C THR A 111 -27.48 6.74 8.29
N ARG A 112 -28.61 7.36 7.92
CA ARG A 112 -29.87 7.21 8.65
C ARG A 112 -30.61 5.91 8.30
N ASP A 113 -30.63 5.54 7.03
CA ASP A 113 -31.43 4.41 6.53
C ASP A 113 -30.55 3.35 5.82
N PRO A 114 -29.61 2.71 6.53
CA PRO A 114 -28.65 1.78 5.93
C PRO A 114 -29.27 0.50 5.35
N SER A 115 -30.55 0.20 5.63
CA SER A 115 -31.27 -0.94 5.04
C SER A 115 -31.68 -0.70 3.59
N GLU A 116 -31.83 0.56 3.19
CA GLU A 116 -32.31 0.95 1.85
C GLU A 116 -31.16 1.07 0.84
N PHE A 117 -29.91 1.09 1.31
CA PHE A 117 -28.73 1.29 0.48
C PHE A 117 -27.78 0.10 0.54
N ASN A 118 -27.38 -0.40 -0.62
CA ASN A 118 -26.29 -1.36 -0.75
C ASN A 118 -25.01 -0.61 -1.11
N LEU A 119 -24.09 -0.51 -0.16
CA LEU A 119 -22.78 0.09 -0.39
C LEU A 119 -21.87 -0.90 -1.13
N VAL A 120 -21.71 -0.70 -2.43
CA VAL A 120 -20.79 -1.49 -3.27
C VAL A 120 -19.48 -0.72 -3.40
N PHE A 121 -18.43 -1.23 -2.77
CA PHE A 121 -17.08 -0.73 -3.01
C PHE A 121 -16.59 -1.34 -4.32
N ASP A 122 -16.52 -0.54 -5.37
CA ASP A 122 -15.80 -0.92 -6.59
C ASP A 122 -14.30 -0.92 -6.29
N GLU A 123 -13.76 -2.09 -5.92
CA GLU A 123 -12.33 -2.33 -5.97
C GLU A 123 -11.94 -2.59 -7.42
N SER A 124 -12.03 -1.57 -8.28
CA SER A 124 -11.37 -1.61 -9.57
C SER A 124 -9.86 -1.74 -9.31
N ARG A 125 -9.38 -2.98 -9.42
CA ARG A 125 -8.00 -3.36 -9.12
C ARG A 125 -7.10 -2.80 -10.20
N HIS A 126 -6.37 -1.72 -9.88
CA HIS A 126 -5.17 -1.39 -10.62
C HIS A 126 -4.25 -2.62 -10.58
N VAL A 127 -3.91 -3.14 -11.76
CA VAL A 127 -3.05 -4.31 -11.95
C VAL A 127 -1.82 -4.17 -11.06
N SER A 128 -1.76 -4.99 -10.02
CA SER A 128 -0.59 -5.07 -9.14
C SER A 128 0.61 -5.47 -10.01
N SER A 129 1.77 -4.85 -9.77
CA SER A 129 3.02 -5.18 -10.46
C SER A 129 3.20 -6.70 -10.59
N ALA A 130 3.73 -7.18 -11.73
CA ALA A 130 3.87 -8.61 -12.02
C ALA A 130 4.60 -9.41 -10.91
N LEU A 131 5.40 -8.73 -10.08
CA LEU A 131 6.07 -9.31 -8.90
C LEU A 131 5.14 -9.52 -7.69
N SER A 132 4.13 -8.69 -7.50
CA SER A 132 3.18 -8.77 -6.38
C SER A 132 1.88 -9.48 -6.71
N SER A 133 1.55 -9.64 -8.00
CA SER A 133 0.39 -10.40 -8.49
C SER A 133 0.21 -11.79 -7.85
N PRO A 134 1.24 -12.68 -7.83
CA PRO A 134 1.05 -14.02 -7.24
C PRO A 134 0.83 -13.98 -5.74
N PHE A 135 1.33 -12.95 -5.05
CA PHE A 135 1.15 -12.79 -3.60
C PHE A 135 -0.26 -12.28 -3.28
N THR A 136 -0.76 -11.28 -4.02
CA THR A 136 -2.10 -10.75 -3.82
C THR A 136 -3.17 -11.76 -4.22
N GLU A 137 -2.95 -12.53 -5.28
CA GLU A 137 -3.83 -13.64 -5.68
C GLU A 137 -3.84 -14.75 -4.62
N ALA A 138 -2.68 -15.19 -4.12
CA ALA A 138 -2.59 -16.21 -3.10
C ALA A 138 -3.25 -15.78 -1.78
N ILE A 139 -3.04 -14.55 -1.33
CA ILE A 139 -3.72 -14.02 -0.14
C ILE A 139 -5.22 -13.90 -0.37
N GLY A 140 -5.64 -13.40 -1.53
CA GLY A 140 -7.06 -13.32 -1.88
C GLY A 140 -7.75 -14.68 -1.85
N ALA A 141 -7.10 -15.71 -2.42
CA ALA A 141 -7.59 -17.08 -2.36
C ALA A 141 -7.66 -17.58 -0.90
N VAL A 142 -6.64 -17.35 -0.08
CA VAL A 142 -6.67 -17.76 1.35
C VAL A 142 -7.80 -17.07 2.11
N VAL A 143 -8.01 -15.76 1.89
CA VAL A 143 -9.09 -15.01 2.56
C VAL A 143 -10.46 -15.52 2.12
N LEU A 144 -10.67 -15.75 0.81
CA LEU A 144 -11.92 -16.35 0.32
C LEU A 144 -12.15 -17.75 0.91
N LEU A 145 -11.10 -18.57 0.95
CA LEU A 145 -11.22 -19.93 1.48
C LEU A 145 -11.44 -19.97 3.00
N THR A 146 -11.07 -18.92 3.73
CA THR A 146 -11.27 -18.81 5.18
C THR A 146 -12.54 -18.05 5.58
N SER A 147 -13.21 -17.41 4.62
CA SER A 147 -14.49 -16.71 4.79
C SER A 147 -15.65 -17.69 4.98
N ASP A 148 -15.66 -18.80 4.23
CA ASP A 148 -16.67 -19.84 4.36
C ASP A 148 -16.44 -20.66 5.64
N ASN A 149 -17.48 -20.81 6.46
CA ASN A 149 -17.43 -21.54 7.72
C ASN A 149 -17.02 -23.01 7.52
N VAL A 150 -17.53 -23.70 6.49
CA VAL A 150 -17.22 -25.11 6.21
C VAL A 150 -15.78 -25.25 5.71
N LEU A 151 -15.38 -24.39 4.78
CA LEU A 151 -14.08 -24.46 4.12
C LEU A 151 -12.93 -24.09 5.07
N LYS A 152 -13.18 -23.15 5.99
CA LYS A 152 -12.29 -22.84 7.11
C LYS A 152 -11.97 -24.07 7.96
N TRP A 153 -12.98 -24.86 8.31
CA TRP A 153 -12.77 -26.10 9.09
C TRP A 153 -11.98 -27.14 8.30
N LEU A 154 -12.18 -27.25 6.98
CA LEU A 154 -11.43 -28.16 6.13
C LEU A 154 -9.93 -27.85 6.14
N ILE A 155 -9.55 -26.58 6.02
CA ILE A 155 -8.13 -26.15 6.08
C ILE A 155 -7.51 -26.48 7.45
N ILE A 156 -8.22 -26.14 8.53
CA ILE A 156 -7.74 -26.40 9.89
C ILE A 156 -7.54 -27.90 10.14
N LEU A 157 -8.49 -28.74 9.71
CA LEU A 157 -8.40 -30.20 9.84
C LEU A 157 -7.27 -30.79 9.00
N ASN A 158 -7.04 -30.28 7.79
CA ASN A 158 -5.94 -30.73 6.93
C ASN A 158 -4.58 -30.39 7.56
N LEU A 159 -4.42 -29.17 8.08
CA LEU A 159 -3.19 -28.74 8.74
C LEU A 159 -2.91 -29.53 10.03
N PHE A 160 -3.97 -29.82 10.80
CA PHE A 160 -3.86 -30.69 11.97
C PHE A 160 -3.46 -32.13 11.60
N ALA A 161 -4.01 -32.68 10.51
CA ALA A 161 -3.64 -34.00 10.00
C ALA A 161 -2.17 -34.06 9.56
N LEU A 162 -1.68 -33.05 8.85
CA LEU A 162 -0.26 -32.95 8.47
C LEU A 162 0.65 -32.86 9.69
N LEU A 163 0.27 -32.08 10.71
CA LEU A 163 1.02 -32.00 11.96
C LEU A 163 1.05 -33.34 12.71
N ALA A 164 -0.08 -34.06 12.75
CA ALA A 164 -0.16 -35.37 13.39
C ALA A 164 0.74 -36.39 12.68
N ILE A 165 0.73 -36.41 11.33
CA ILE A 165 1.65 -37.23 10.53
C ILE A 165 3.11 -36.84 10.81
N ALA A 166 3.43 -35.54 10.83
CA ALA A 166 4.78 -35.08 11.13
C ALA A 166 5.26 -35.52 12.52
N ILE A 167 4.41 -35.46 13.54
CA ILE A 167 4.73 -35.94 14.88
C ILE A 167 4.91 -37.46 14.91
N MET A 168 4.11 -38.21 14.16
CA MET A 168 4.19 -39.67 14.07
C MET A 168 5.43 -40.16 13.33
N VAL A 169 5.84 -39.45 12.27
CA VAL A 169 6.97 -39.84 11.42
C VAL A 169 8.32 -39.57 12.08
N VAL A 170 8.42 -38.63 13.03
CA VAL A 170 9.68 -38.30 13.73
C VAL A 170 9.96 -39.35 14.83
N PRO A 171 10.89 -40.31 14.61
CA PRO A 171 11.04 -41.48 15.48
C PRO A 171 11.75 -41.18 16.80
N GLU A 172 12.49 -40.08 16.88
CA GLU A 172 13.25 -39.71 18.07
C GLU A 172 13.16 -38.19 18.30
N LYS A 173 12.32 -37.78 19.25
CA LYS A 173 12.35 -36.41 19.76
C LYS A 173 13.56 -36.28 20.69
N GLU A 174 14.60 -35.61 20.22
CA GLU A 174 15.72 -35.22 21.08
C GLU A 174 15.18 -34.42 22.28
N ASN A 175 15.71 -34.70 23.48
CA ASN A 175 15.28 -34.01 24.69
C ASN A 175 15.66 -32.52 24.58
N TRP A 176 14.67 -31.64 24.39
CA TRP A 176 14.89 -30.18 24.35
C TRP A 176 15.38 -29.60 25.69
N ARG A 177 15.50 -30.44 26.72
CA ARG A 177 16.26 -30.10 27.92
C ARG A 177 17.73 -29.96 27.54
N HIS A 178 18.21 -28.73 27.56
CA HIS A 178 19.63 -28.45 27.43
C HIS A 178 20.41 -29.14 28.57
N VAL A 179 20.94 -30.34 28.31
CA VAL A 179 21.87 -31.02 29.21
C VAL A 179 23.26 -30.50 28.87
N PHE A 180 23.79 -29.62 29.72
CA PHE A 180 25.20 -29.27 29.68
C PHE A 180 26.01 -30.48 30.13
N ASP A 181 26.49 -31.28 29.17
CA ASP A 181 27.42 -32.37 29.44
C ASP A 181 28.85 -31.81 29.59
N LEU A 182 29.31 -31.68 30.84
CA LEU A 182 30.65 -31.20 31.17
C LEU A 182 31.76 -32.21 30.83
N THR A 183 31.41 -33.45 30.46
CA THR A 183 32.41 -34.48 30.10
C THR A 183 32.75 -34.47 28.63
N ARG A 184 31.92 -33.86 27.78
CA ARG A 184 32.13 -33.76 26.34
C ARG A 184 32.45 -32.33 25.94
N PHE A 185 33.72 -31.95 26.04
CA PHE A 185 34.21 -30.68 25.54
C PHE A 185 34.09 -30.62 24.01
N ARG A 186 32.95 -30.12 23.50
CA ARG A 186 32.89 -29.63 22.12
C ARG A 186 33.54 -28.25 22.10
N GLU A 187 34.76 -28.16 21.59
CA GLU A 187 35.39 -26.87 21.37
C GLU A 187 34.51 -26.05 20.40
N ARG A 188 34.25 -24.80 20.77
CA ARG A 188 33.44 -23.89 19.95
C ARG A 188 34.11 -23.83 18.56
N PRO A 189 33.35 -24.01 17.45
CA PRO A 189 33.93 -24.06 16.10
C PRO A 189 34.74 -22.79 15.75
N THR A 190 34.47 -21.67 16.42
CA THR A 190 35.29 -20.46 16.37
C THR A 190 35.66 -20.03 17.78
N LYS A 191 36.77 -20.55 18.29
CA LYS A 191 37.38 -20.01 19.51
C LYS A 191 37.82 -18.59 19.23
N ILE A 192 37.40 -17.67 20.09
CA ILE A 192 37.85 -16.28 20.05
C ILE A 192 39.34 -16.29 20.38
N ASP A 193 40.17 -15.79 19.46
CA ASP A 193 41.59 -15.64 19.70
C ASP A 193 41.81 -14.68 20.89
N SER A 194 42.49 -15.16 21.92
CA SER A 194 42.83 -14.37 23.11
C SER A 194 43.72 -13.18 22.77
N SER A 195 44.50 -13.26 21.69
CA SER A 195 45.36 -12.16 21.23
C SER A 195 44.55 -10.92 20.80
N GLN A 196 43.32 -11.14 20.31
CA GLN A 196 42.44 -10.08 19.80
C GLN A 196 41.58 -9.43 20.89
N TYR A 197 41.72 -9.85 22.15
CA TYR A 197 40.87 -9.37 23.25
C TYR A 197 40.92 -7.85 23.42
N GLN A 198 42.13 -7.28 23.39
CA GLN A 198 42.32 -5.83 23.48
C GLN A 198 41.66 -5.06 22.34
N MET A 199 41.82 -5.54 21.10
CA MET A 199 41.21 -4.92 19.91
C MET A 199 39.68 -4.88 20.03
N ARG A 200 39.08 -5.98 20.49
CA ARG A 200 37.62 -6.07 20.68
C ARG A 200 37.11 -5.16 21.78
N VAL A 201 37.84 -5.04 22.89
CA VAL A 201 37.49 -4.09 23.97
C VAL A 201 37.54 -2.66 23.44
N ARG A 202 38.56 -2.32 22.64
CA ARG A 202 38.67 -1.00 22.00
C ARG A 202 37.55 -0.74 21.00
N GLU A 203 37.24 -1.70 20.12
CA GLU A 203 36.13 -1.60 19.16
C GLU A 203 34.78 -1.47 19.85
N ALA A 204 34.53 -2.27 20.89
CA ALA A 204 33.31 -2.19 21.70
C ALA A 204 33.19 -0.83 22.39
N PHE A 205 34.31 -0.29 22.91
CA PHE A 205 34.33 1.04 23.49
C PHE A 205 34.05 2.14 22.46
N LEU A 206 34.70 2.11 21.30
CA LEU A 206 34.44 3.09 20.21
C LEU A 206 33.00 3.00 19.69
N SER A 207 32.42 1.80 19.59
CA SER A 207 31.01 1.61 19.26
C SER A 207 30.09 2.23 20.32
N LYS A 208 30.45 2.10 21.60
CA LYS A 208 29.73 2.77 22.70
C LYS A 208 29.86 4.29 22.62
N VAL A 209 31.04 4.83 22.30
CA VAL A 209 31.24 6.28 22.09
C VAL A 209 30.38 6.79 20.95
N ARG A 210 30.34 6.05 19.83
CA ARG A 210 29.49 6.35 18.68
C ARG A 210 28.02 6.38 19.07
N GLN A 211 27.54 5.36 19.78
CA GLN A 211 26.13 5.26 20.20
C GLN A 211 25.76 6.34 21.21
N PHE A 212 26.65 6.71 22.13
CA PHE A 212 26.39 7.75 23.12
C PHE A 212 26.28 9.16 22.50
N ASN A 213 26.99 9.41 21.39
CA ASN A 213 26.93 10.69 20.68
C ASN A 213 25.93 10.68 19.50
N ASP A 214 25.05 9.68 19.42
CA ASP A 214 24.05 9.49 18.35
C ASP A 214 24.62 9.56 16.92
N LEU A 215 25.87 9.16 16.74
CA LEU A 215 26.54 9.19 15.44
C LEU A 215 26.23 7.93 14.62
N THR A 216 25.92 8.11 13.34
CA THR A 216 25.88 6.99 12.39
C THR A 216 27.30 6.44 12.17
N ARG A 217 27.39 5.23 11.59
CA ARG A 217 28.69 4.59 11.33
C ARG A 217 29.56 5.44 10.40
N ASP A 218 28.95 6.06 9.39
CA ASP A 218 29.65 6.86 8.38
C ASP A 218 30.06 8.23 8.92
N GLU A 219 29.23 8.85 9.78
CA GLU A 219 29.60 10.08 10.46
C GLU A 219 30.75 9.87 11.43
N PHE A 220 30.73 8.77 12.19
CA PHE A 220 31.81 8.43 13.12
C PHE A 220 33.14 8.17 12.40
N ALA A 221 33.10 7.53 11.23
CA ALA A 221 34.29 7.29 10.42
C ALA A 221 34.92 8.58 9.86
N ARG A 222 34.14 9.66 9.72
CA ARG A 222 34.62 10.98 9.27
C ARG A 222 35.24 11.80 10.41
N LYS A 223 35.08 11.40 11.67
CA LYS A 223 35.62 12.11 12.84
C LYS A 223 37.11 11.86 12.95
N THR A 224 37.86 12.91 13.27
CA THR A 224 39.30 12.77 13.54
C THR A 224 39.54 12.07 14.88
N PRO A 225 40.65 11.34 15.06
CA PRO A 225 40.97 10.72 16.34
C PRO A 225 40.99 11.72 17.51
N ALA A 226 41.43 12.95 17.27
CA ALA A 226 41.45 14.01 18.29
C ALA A 226 40.03 14.41 18.74
N GLU A 227 39.10 14.49 17.79
CA GLU A 227 37.69 14.79 18.09
C GLU A 227 37.05 13.65 18.89
N ILE A 228 37.37 12.39 18.57
CA ILE A 228 36.93 11.23 19.34
C ILE A 228 37.48 11.25 20.77
N MET A 229 38.74 11.64 20.95
CA MET A 229 39.34 11.78 22.29
C MET A 229 38.66 12.90 23.10
N TYR A 230 38.29 14.01 22.45
CA TYR A 230 37.53 15.08 23.09
C TYR A 230 36.12 14.65 23.52
N MET A 231 35.48 13.76 22.76
CA MET A 231 34.17 13.20 23.11
C MET A 231 34.22 12.30 24.36
N VAL A 232 35.36 11.62 24.62
CA VAL A 232 35.51 10.69 25.75
C VAL A 232 35.76 11.40 27.09
N ARG A 233 36.51 12.50 27.10
CA ARG A 233 36.82 13.37 28.27
C ARG A 233 37.54 12.71 29.46
N ASP A 234 37.66 11.38 29.52
CA ASP A 234 38.38 10.64 30.55
C ASP A 234 39.81 10.28 30.09
N PRO A 235 40.87 10.74 30.80
CA PRO A 235 42.26 10.52 30.39
C PRO A 235 42.66 9.04 30.29
N ARG A 236 42.12 8.14 31.14
CA ARG A 236 42.46 6.71 31.10
C ARG A 236 41.82 6.00 29.92
N LEU A 237 40.61 6.41 29.55
CA LEU A 237 39.91 5.87 28.39
C LEU A 237 40.45 6.46 27.07
N VAL A 238 40.97 7.68 27.10
CA VAL A 238 41.71 8.28 26.00
C VAL A 238 43.01 7.52 25.74
N GLU A 239 43.74 7.11 26.79
CA GLU A 239 44.96 6.29 26.66
C GLU A 239 44.67 4.92 25.99
N LEU A 240 43.52 4.30 26.26
CA LEU A 240 43.10 3.05 25.60
C LEU A 240 42.89 3.21 24.09
N ILE A 241 42.44 4.39 23.64
CA ILE A 241 42.21 4.71 22.22
C ILE A 241 43.50 5.21 21.55
N SER A 242 44.29 6.04 22.23
CA SER A 242 45.43 6.74 21.65
C SER A 242 46.70 5.90 21.63
N SER A 243 46.93 5.10 22.66
CA SER A 243 48.18 4.35 22.79
C SER A 243 48.15 3.09 21.94
N ASN A 244 49.28 2.79 21.30
CA ASN A 244 49.55 1.48 20.70
C ASN A 244 50.14 0.50 21.74
N ARG A 245 49.95 0.78 23.03
CA ARG A 245 50.46 -0.04 24.13
C ARG A 245 49.62 -1.31 24.21
N SER A 246 50.27 -2.46 24.38
CA SER A 246 49.59 -3.70 24.72
C SER A 246 49.18 -3.66 26.20
N TYR A 247 47.89 -3.84 26.47
CA TYR A 247 47.38 -3.95 27.84
C TYR A 247 47.40 -5.43 28.26
N SER A 248 47.79 -5.70 29.51
CA SER A 248 47.62 -7.04 30.07
C SER A 248 46.14 -7.35 30.33
N ASN A 249 45.80 -8.63 30.48
CA ASN A 249 44.42 -9.03 30.80
C ASN A 249 43.98 -8.48 32.16
N GLU A 250 44.92 -8.33 33.09
CA GLU A 250 44.72 -7.76 34.43
C GLU A 250 44.43 -6.27 34.35
N GLU A 251 45.22 -5.51 33.58
CA GLU A 251 44.99 -4.08 33.36
C GLU A 251 43.64 -3.84 32.67
N LEU A 252 43.28 -4.64 31.65
CA LEU A 252 41.98 -4.54 30.98
C LEU A 252 40.80 -4.79 31.93
N ARG A 253 40.95 -5.71 32.90
CA ARG A 253 39.91 -5.96 33.91
C ARG A 253 39.66 -4.75 34.81
N GLU A 254 40.65 -3.89 35.02
CA GLU A 254 40.49 -2.64 35.79
C GLU A 254 39.86 -1.52 34.94
N VAL A 255 40.13 -1.49 33.63
CA VAL A 255 39.55 -0.50 32.70
C VAL A 255 38.10 -0.82 32.32
N ILE A 256 37.71 -2.09 32.23
CA ILE A 256 36.34 -2.51 31.86
C ILE A 256 35.24 -1.90 32.75
N PRO A 257 35.35 -1.88 34.09
CA PRO A 257 34.40 -1.19 34.96
C PRO A 257 34.27 0.31 34.64
N GLN A 258 35.37 0.97 34.27
CA GLN A 258 35.37 2.39 33.89
C GLN A 258 34.64 2.59 32.55
N ILE A 259 34.92 1.77 31.54
CA ILE A 259 34.17 1.73 30.27
C ILE A 259 32.67 1.53 30.53
N ARG A 260 32.30 0.65 31.46
CA ARG A 260 30.89 0.37 31.78
C ARG A 260 30.19 1.58 32.44
N ARG A 261 30.90 2.33 33.28
CA ARG A 261 30.40 3.55 33.95
C ARG A 261 30.39 4.78 33.04
N TRP A 262 31.26 4.82 32.03
CA TRP A 262 31.32 5.92 31.08
C TRP A 262 29.99 6.08 30.32
N GLY A 263 29.43 7.29 30.31
CA GLY A 263 28.15 7.61 29.65
C GLY A 263 26.88 7.21 30.42
N LYS A 264 26.99 6.87 31.71
CA LYS A 264 25.86 6.88 32.66
C LYS A 264 25.86 8.19 33.44
#